data_AF-A0A1Z1W4B2-F1
#
_entry.id   AF-A0A1Z1W4B2-F1
#
_cell.length_a   1.000
_cell.length_b   1.000
_cell.length_c   1.000
_cell.angle_alpha   90.00
_cell.angle_beta   90.00
_cell.angle_gamma   90.00
#
_symmetry.space_group_name_H-M   'P 1'
#
loop_
_entity.id
_entity.type
_entity.pdbx_description
1 polymer ?
#
loop_
_entity_poly.entity_id
_entity_poly.type
_entity_poly.pdbx_seq_one_letter_code
_entity_poly.pdbx_strand_id
1 'polypeptide(L)' 'MAEGRSNAAIAQTLVVSAGTVEKHVAAVFDKLGLPASHDANRRVLAVLRYLHG' A
#
# COMPACT_ATOMS: atom_id res chain seq x y z
N MET A 1 1.36 -7.60 -0.68
CA MET A 1 1.09 -7.91 0.74
C MET A 1 -0.32 -8.44 0.98
N ALA A 2 -1.29 -8.30 0.06
CA ALA A 2 -2.60 -8.97 0.17
C ALA A 2 -2.65 -10.39 -0.45
N GLU A 3 -1.71 -10.75 -1.33
CA GLU A 3 -1.45 -12.12 -1.82
C GLU A 3 0.02 -12.54 -1.59
N GLY A 4 0.74 -11.88 -0.67
CA GLY A 4 2.20 -12.04 -0.52
C GLY A 4 3.05 -11.39 -1.62
N ARG A 5 2.44 -10.87 -2.70
CA ARG A 5 3.16 -10.24 -3.82
C ARG A 5 3.76 -8.88 -3.43
N SER A 6 5.00 -8.63 -3.86
CA SER A 6 5.69 -7.34 -3.72
C SER A 6 5.15 -6.31 -4.73
N ASN A 7 5.38 -5.02 -4.50
CA ASN A 7 4.99 -3.97 -5.45
C ASN A 7 5.63 -4.17 -6.83
N ALA A 8 6.86 -4.71 -6.87
CA ALA A 8 7.54 -5.06 -8.11
C ALA A 8 6.83 -6.19 -8.87
N ALA A 9 6.27 -7.19 -8.18
CA ALA A 9 5.50 -8.26 -8.81
C ALA A 9 4.14 -7.78 -9.32
N ILE A 10 3.50 -6.85 -8.59
CA ILE A 10 2.27 -6.18 -9.03
C ILE A 10 2.55 -5.31 -10.27
N ALA A 11 3.64 -4.55 -10.24
CA ALA A 11 4.09 -3.70 -11.34
C ALA A 11 4.33 -4.51 -12.62
N GLN A 12 4.98 -5.67 -12.51
CA GLN A 12 5.19 -6.59 -13.62
C GLN A 12 3.88 -7.14 -14.18
N THR A 13 2.93 -7.51 -13.31
CA THR A 13 1.62 -8.04 -13.73
C THR A 13 0.78 -6.98 -14.45
N LEU A 14 0.85 -5.74 -13.98
CA LEU A 14 0.10 -4.62 -14.53
C LEU A 14 0.84 -3.88 -15.65
N VAL A 15 2.07 -4.31 -15.99
CA VAL A 15 2.95 -3.67 -17.00
C VAL A 15 3.13 -2.17 -16.73
N VAL A 16 3.34 -1.82 -15.45
CA VAL A 16 3.60 -0.44 -15.00
C VAL A 16 4.90 -0.38 -14.20
N SER A 17 5.39 0.83 -13.92
CA SER A 17 6.55 1.01 -13.04
C SER A 17 6.21 0.69 -11.59
N ALA A 18 7.20 0.23 -10.82
CA ALA A 18 7.05 0.03 -9.37
C ALA A 18 6.65 1.32 -8.64
N GLY A 19 7.20 2.47 -9.05
CA GLY A 19 6.83 3.78 -8.51
C GLY A 19 5.36 4.16 -8.81
N THR A 20 4.80 3.72 -9.94
CA THR A 20 3.37 3.90 -10.25
C THR A 20 2.51 3.14 -9.24
N VAL A 21 2.88 1.90 -8.92
CA VAL A 21 2.18 1.09 -7.91
C VAL A 21 2.29 1.74 -6.53
N GLU A 22 3.47 2.24 -6.15
CA GLU A 22 3.66 2.95 -4.88
C GLU A 22 2.79 4.20 -4.76
N LYS A 23 2.70 5.01 -5.82
CA LYS A 23 1.81 6.19 -5.84
C LYS A 23 0.34 5.82 -5.68
N HIS A 24 -0.12 4.76 -6.36
CA HIS A 24 -1.50 4.29 -6.22
C HIS A 24 -1.79 3.79 -4.81
N VAL A 25 -0.87 3.01 -4.23
CA VAL A 25 -1.00 2.52 -2.84
C VAL A 25 -1.02 3.68 -1.85
N ALA A 26 -0.16 4.68 -2.03
CA ALA A 26 -0.18 5.89 -1.21
C ALA A 26 -1.52 6.62 -1.30
N ALA A 27 -2.05 6.83 -2.51
CA ALA A 27 -3.34 7.49 -2.71
C ALA A 27 -4.52 6.70 -2.09
N VAL A 28 -4.47 5.37 -2.09
CA VAL A 28 -5.47 4.52 -1.40
C VAL A 28 -5.37 4.71 0.11
N PHE A 29 -4.16 4.71 0.68
CA PHE A 29 -3.99 4.95 2.11
C PHE A 29 -4.44 6.33 2.53
N ASP A 30 -4.16 7.36 1.74
CA ASP A 30 -4.63 8.71 2.02
C ASP A 30 -6.17 8.77 2.01
N LYS A 31 -6.83 8.11 1.06
CA LYS A 31 -8.30 7.98 1.01
C LYS A 31 -8.89 7.22 2.21
N LEU A 32 -8.12 6.30 2.80
CA LEU A 32 -8.50 5.56 4.00
C LEU A 32 -8.17 6.32 5.30
N GLY A 33 -7.66 7.55 5.21
CA GLY A 33 -7.27 8.34 6.37
C GLY A 33 -5.99 7.83 7.05
N LEU A 34 -5.10 7.20 6.29
CA LEU A 34 -3.81 6.66 6.75
C LEU A 34 -2.64 7.49 6.18
N PRO A 35 -2.45 8.74 6.67
CA PRO A 35 -1.43 9.63 6.15
C PRO A 35 -0.03 9.05 6.33
N ALA A 36 0.91 9.54 5.52
CA ALA A 36 2.33 9.21 5.66
C ALA A 36 2.85 9.72 7.01
N SER A 37 2.97 8.82 7.99
CA SER A 37 3.68 9.10 9.23
C SER A 37 5.14 8.69 9.08
N HIS A 38 6.04 9.54 9.57
CA HIS A 38 7.47 9.23 9.61
C HIS A 38 7.78 8.12 10.62
N ASP A 39 6.90 7.92 11.61
CA ASP A 39 7.07 6.97 12.72
C ASP A 39 6.33 5.64 12.51
N ALA A 40 5.48 5.53 11.49
CA ALA A 40 4.64 4.33 11.31
C ALA A 40 4.52 3.87 9.86
N ASN A 41 4.69 2.56 9.67
CA ASN A 41 4.51 1.94 8.37
C ASN A 41 3.02 1.90 8.00
N ARG A 42 2.61 2.73 7.03
CA ARG A 42 1.22 2.82 6.52
C ARG A 42 0.60 1.46 6.19
N ARG A 43 1.40 0.49 5.74
CA ARG A 43 0.91 -0.87 5.44
C ARG A 43 0.52 -1.63 6.70
N VAL A 44 1.27 -1.48 7.79
CA VAL A 44 0.94 -2.10 9.09
C VAL A 44 -0.31 -1.46 9.65
N LEU A 45 -0.43 -0.13 9.59
CA LEU A 45 -1.64 0.59 10.02
C LEU A 45 -2.88 0.16 9.22
N ALA A 46 -2.76 -0.03 7.91
CA ALA A 46 -3.84 -0.52 7.07
C ALA A 46 -4.29 -1.94 7.44
N VAL A 47 -3.34 -2.83 7.75
CA VAL A 47 -3.66 -4.20 8.19
C VAL A 47 -4.32 -4.17 9.57
N LEU A 48 -3.80 -3.40 10.52
CA LEU A 48 -4.41 -3.25 11.85
C LEU A 48 -5.83 -2.68 11.76
N ARG A 49 -6.05 -1.69 10.88
CA ARG A 49 -7.37 -1.12 10.61
C ARG A 49 -8.34 -2.17 10.02
N TYR A 50 -7.87 -3.03 9.13
CA TYR A 50 -8.67 -4.12 8.54
C TYR A 50 -9.01 -5.22 9.56
N LEU A 51 -8.09 -5.55 10.46
CA LEU A 51 -8.28 -6.59 11.49
C LEU A 51 -9.11 -6.10 12.68
N HIS A 52 -9.13 -4.80 12.94
CA HIS A 52 -9.94 -4.18 14.01
C HIS A 52 -11.27 -3.60 13.49
N GLY A 53 -11.66 -3.94 12.25
CA GLY A 53 -12.92 -3.59 11.61
C GLY A 53 -13.97 -4.67 11.75
#